data_AF-A0A2E4FHW8-F1
#
_entry.id   AF-A0A2E4FHW8-F1
#
_cell.length_a   1.000
_cell.length_b   1.000
_cell.length_c   1.000
_cell.angle_alpha   90.00
_cell.angle_beta   90.00
_cell.angle_gamma   90.00
#
_symmetry.space_group_name_H-M   'P 1'
#
loop_
_entity.id
_entity.type
_entity.pdbx_description
1 polymer ?
#
loop_
_entity_poly.entity_id
_entity_poly.type
_entity_poly.pdbx_seq_one_letter_code
_entity_poly.pdbx_strand_id
1 'polypeptide(L)' 'MNLKVLEWFGVVTAIAYSLFVASNVGLEFLGFVLLFVSAISIGAWAYLGGHRGILLLQFFYAVAGLIGMVRWF' A
#
# COMPACT_ATOMS: atom_id res chain seq x y z
N MET A 1 2.76 -4.56 -20.87
CA MET A 1 2.61 -3.62 -19.73
C MET A 1 3.97 -3.45 -19.09
N ASN A 2 4.44 -2.22 -18.83
CA ASN A 2 5.71 -2.02 -18.16
C ASN A 2 5.52 -2.19 -16.64
N LEU A 3 5.83 -3.39 -16.12
CA LEU A 3 5.62 -3.77 -14.73
C LEU A 3 6.31 -2.80 -13.74
N LYS A 4 7.42 -2.16 -14.15
CA LYS A 4 8.11 -1.13 -13.37
C LYS A 4 7.22 0.05 -12.99
N VAL A 5 6.24 0.41 -13.82
CA VAL A 5 5.33 1.52 -13.50
C VAL A 5 4.49 1.18 -12.28
N LEU A 6 3.99 -0.05 -12.19
CA LEU A 6 3.17 -0.51 -11.08
C LEU A 6 3.99 -0.64 -9.78
N GLU A 7 5.23 -1.12 -9.91
CA GLU A 7 6.21 -1.20 -8.82
C GLU A 7 6.51 0.19 -8.23
N TRP A 8 6.99 1.12 -9.07
CA TRP A 8 7.40 2.44 -8.63
C TRP A 8 6.21 3.28 -8.13
N PHE A 9 5.04 3.17 -8.78
CA PHE A 9 3.83 3.82 -8.28
C PHE A 9 3.48 3.31 -6.88
N GLY A 10 3.46 1.99 -6.68
CA GLY A 10 3.23 1.38 -5.38
C GLY A 10 4.24 1.87 -4.34
N VAL A 11 5.53 1.83 -4.65
CA VAL A 11 6.60 2.30 -3.76
C VAL A 11 6.39 3.76 -3.34
N VAL A 12 6.13 4.67 -4.28
CA VAL A 12 5.90 6.09 -3.96
C VAL A 12 4.68 6.25 -3.05
N THR A 13 3.59 5.53 -3.31
CA THR A 13 2.39 5.59 -2.45
C THR A 13 2.64 5.02 -1.05
N ALA A 14 3.44 3.94 -0.91
CA ALA A 14 3.82 3.39 0.39
C ALA A 14 4.66 4.35 1.23
N ILE A 15 5.60 5.07 0.58
CA ILE A 15 6.42 6.09 1.24
C ILE A 15 5.52 7.22 1.74
N ALA A 16 4.62 7.73 0.89
CA ALA A 16 3.69 8.79 1.28
C ALA A 16 2.77 8.37 2.44
N TYR A 17 2.22 7.14 2.41
CA TYR A 17 1.49 6.56 3.54
C TYR A 17 2.30 6.63 4.84
N SER A 18 3.54 6.14 4.81
CA SER A 18 4.39 6.01 6.00
C SER A 18 4.66 7.38 6.61
N LEU A 19 4.88 8.40 5.77
CA LEU A 19 5.07 9.78 6.20
C LEU A 19 3.80 10.39 6.80
N PHE A 20 2.63 10.16 6.21
CA PHE A 20 1.36 10.70 6.74
C PHE A 20 0.95 10.05 8.06
N VAL A 21 1.13 8.75 8.22
CA VAL A 21 0.84 8.10 9.51
C VAL A 21 1.87 8.47 10.57
N ALA A 22 3.15 8.59 10.21
CA ALA A 22 4.19 8.97 11.16
C ALA A 22 4.13 10.45 11.58
N SER A 23 3.61 11.34 10.73
CA SER A 23 3.53 12.77 11.04
C SER A 23 2.51 13.10 12.13
N ASN A 24 1.51 12.24 12.37
CA ASN A 24 0.47 12.42 13.38
C ASN A 24 -0.27 13.78 13.27
N VAL A 25 -0.51 14.25 12.04
CA VAL A 25 -1.20 15.53 11.75
C VAL A 25 -2.72 15.37 11.57
N GLY A 26 -3.28 14.18 11.84
CA GLY A 26 -4.70 13.88 11.58
C GLY A 26 -4.97 13.40 10.15
N LEU A 27 -3.93 13.00 9.41
CA LEU A 27 -4.01 12.48 8.04
C LEU A 27 -3.95 10.94 7.97
N GLU A 28 -4.09 10.26 9.11
CA GLU A 28 -3.95 8.81 9.22
C GLU A 28 -4.89 8.05 8.27
N PHE A 29 -6.15 8.49 8.17
CA PHE A 29 -7.12 7.90 7.24
C PHE A 29 -6.61 7.92 5.79
N LEU A 30 -6.13 9.08 5.33
CA LEU A 30 -5.57 9.24 3.99
C LEU A 30 -4.27 8.44 3.82
N GLY A 31 -3.47 8.33 4.88
CA GLY A 31 -2.35 7.41 4.94
C GLY A 31 -2.80 5.97 4.66
N PHE A 32 -3.80 5.45 5.37
CA PHE A 32 -4.27 4.07 5.17
C PHE A 32 -4.92 3.83 3.80
N VAL A 33 -5.55 4.85 3.20
CA VAL A 33 -5.99 4.82 1.79
C VAL A 33 -4.79 4.61 0.86
N LEU A 34 -3.69 5.35 1.07
CA LEU A 34 -2.48 5.21 0.27
C LEU A 34 -1.81 3.84 0.45
N LEU A 35 -1.79 3.29 1.67
CA LEU A 35 -1.31 1.93 1.93
C LEU A 35 -2.13 0.90 1.13
N PHE A 36 -3.46 1.04 1.14
CA PHE A 36 -4.35 0.14 0.42
C PHE A 36 -4.12 0.19 -1.10
N VAL A 37 -4.02 1.39 -1.67
CA VAL A 37 -3.70 1.59 -3.09
C VAL A 37 -2.33 1.01 -3.44
N SER A 38 -1.33 1.29 -2.60
CA SER A 38 0.02 0.72 -2.74
C SER A 38 -0.01 -0.81 -2.76
N ALA A 39 -0.75 -1.41 -1.83
CA ALA A 39 -0.83 -2.86 -1.70
C ALA A 39 -1.44 -3.52 -2.94
N ILE A 40 -2.44 -2.90 -3.56
CA ILE A 40 -3.00 -3.36 -4.83
C ILE A 40 -1.96 -3.27 -5.96
N SER A 41 -1.26 -2.14 -6.09
CA SER A 41 -0.25 -1.95 -7.14
C SER A 41 0.95 -2.90 -7.00
N ILE A 42 1.55 -3.00 -5.82
CA ILE A 42 2.67 -3.91 -5.57
C ILE A 42 2.19 -5.36 -5.60
N GLY A 43 0.95 -5.65 -5.16
CA GLY A 43 0.35 -6.98 -5.23
C GLY A 43 0.18 -7.45 -6.67
N ALA A 44 -0.36 -6.59 -7.54
CA ALA A 44 -0.48 -6.88 -8.96
C ALA A 44 0.90 -7.04 -9.65
N TRP A 45 1.88 -6.23 -9.27
CA TRP A 45 3.27 -6.40 -9.74
C TRP A 45 3.86 -7.74 -9.27
N ALA A 46 3.70 -8.09 -8.00
CA ALA A 46 4.22 -9.32 -7.41
C ALA A 46 3.56 -10.56 -8.01
N TYR A 47 2.26 -10.50 -8.30
CA TYR A 47 1.54 -11.56 -8.98
C TYR A 47 2.07 -11.79 -10.41
N LEU A 48 2.23 -10.72 -11.17
CA LEU A 48 2.72 -10.77 -12.56
C LEU A 48 4.23 -11.11 -12.65
N GLY A 49 5.01 -10.69 -11.65
CA GLY A 49 6.45 -10.96 -11.54
C GLY A 49 6.80 -12.30 -10.87
N GLY A 50 5.80 -13.06 -10.39
CA GLY A 50 6.02 -14.36 -9.73
C GLY A 50 6.57 -14.28 -8.30
N HIS A 51 6.54 -13.12 -7.66
CA HIS A 51 7.06 -12.87 -6.31
C HIS A 51 6.03 -13.24 -5.22
N ARG A 52 5.83 -14.55 -5.00
CA ARG A 52 4.79 -15.07 -4.09
C ARG A 52 4.90 -14.56 -2.64
N GLY A 53 6.11 -14.38 -2.11
CA GLY A 53 6.30 -13.86 -0.75
C GLY A 53 5.83 -12.41 -0.60
N ILE A 54 6.13 -11.56 -1.59
CA ILE A 54 5.68 -10.17 -1.63
C ILE A 54 4.16 -10.13 -1.81
N LEU A 55 3.59 -10.98 -2.66
CA LEU A 55 2.14 -11.05 -2.86
C LEU A 55 1.39 -11.33 -1.55
N LEU A 56 1.87 -12.29 -0.74
CA LEU A 56 1.28 -12.59 0.56
C LEU A 56 1.39 -11.40 1.51
N LEU A 57 2.54 -10.71 1.53
CA LEU A 57 2.72 -9.50 2.33
C LEU A 57 1.72 -8.41 1.93
N GLN A 58 1.51 -8.20 0.63
CA GLN A 58 0.58 -7.18 0.15
C GLN A 58 -0.87 -7.48 0.50
N PHE A 59 -1.26 -8.76 0.58
CA PHE A 59 -2.57 -9.13 1.11
C PHE A 59 -2.77 -8.61 2.55
N PHE A 60 -1.79 -8.84 3.43
CA PHE A 60 -1.86 -8.32 4.81
C PHE A 60 -1.79 -6.79 4.88
N TYR A 61 -1.05 -6.14 3.99
CA TYR A 61 -1.03 -4.67 3.91
C TYR A 61 -2.36 -4.09 3.44
N ALA A 62 -3.04 -4.74 2.50
CA ALA A 62 -4.39 -4.34 2.09
C ALA A 62 -5.37 -4.47 3.26
N VAL A 63 -5.33 -5.58 4.00
CA VAL A 63 -6.15 -5.78 5.21
C VAL A 63 -5.83 -4.74 6.29
N ALA A 64 -4.54 -4.46 6.54
CA ALA A 64 -4.12 -3.44 7.49
C ALA A 64 -4.60 -2.04 7.07
N GLY A 65 -4.58 -1.73 5.77
CA GLY A 65 -5.16 -0.51 5.21
C GLY A 65 -6.65 -0.40 5.51
N LEU A 66 -7.42 -1.46 5.28
CA LEU A 66 -8.86 -1.48 5.60
C LEU A 66 -9.13 -1.29 7.10
N ILE A 67 -8.43 -2.03 7.97
CA ILE A 67 -8.56 -1.90 9.42
C ILE A 67 -8.20 -0.49 9.88
N GLY A 68 -7.10 0.06 9.36
CA GLY A 68 -6.65 1.41 9.65
C GLY A 68 -7.68 2.47 9.23
N MET A 69 -8.26 2.35 8.03
CA MET A 69 -9.33 3.24 7.57
C MET A 69 -10.55 3.18 8.49
N VAL A 70 -11.00 1.99 8.90
CA VAL A 70 -12.15 1.85 9.82
C VAL A 70 -11.85 2.45 11.20
N ARG A 71 -10.61 2.33 11.69
CA ARG A 71 -10.21 2.87 13.00
C ARG A 71 -10.17 4.40 13.03
N TRP A 72 -9.83 5.03 11.92
CA TRP A 72 -9.61 6.48 11.81
C TRP A 72 -10.68 7.20 10.98
N PHE A 73 -11.79 6.52 10.68
CA PHE A 73 -13.00 7.14 10.13
C PHE A 73 -13.78 7.83 11.25
#